data_AF-Q336U1-F1
#
_entry.id   AF-Q336U1-F1
#
_cell.length_a   1.000
_cell.length_b   1.000
_cell.length_c   1.000
_cell.angle_alpha   90.00
_cell.angle_beta   90.00
_cell.angle_gamma   90.00
#
_symmetry.space_group_name_H-M   'P 1'
#
loop_
_entity.id
_entity.type
_entity.pdbx_description
1 polymer ?
#
loop_
_entity_poly.entity_id
_entity_poly.type
_entity_poly.pdbx_seq_one_letter_code
_entity_poly.pdbx_strand_id
1 'polypeptide(L)'
;MAAPEKVFVALPAEAKSGRSTLSWALGHFRATAIVVTHVHVPPQMIPVMGVKFHASKLNPEQVSLFRMAERDKVDKQLDHYVNQCLRMKMKCEKLVIENENVVDGLVELINLHGVTKLVISAAPDRNYSRKMDKPASRTATEIMQRADPSCKIWFVCKERLICTSGVEVEIAPGHTPFIPDTGHDALQLTLHQEQDDNNESELGFYDEIKEACKAADNLMMRALRESYRRQKADEEVVSSLQKAKEYEELYLEEVKKRKELEEALLRASEEIAQLKQERDLPKNDQNTTMEEQKEVISDNLILEASGQIIKPLQEYLDHDENCVREPETLLIQRKLAASFSPSSVMQSPFDEDCCIPSYFICPILQEVMREPCIASDGFTYETDAIRSWLDGGRRVSPITGQPIVHQQLIPNLSLRSVIQDHARRNQYSFS
;
A
#
# COMPACT_ATOMS: atom_id res chain seq x y z
N MET A 1 30.71 32.50 6.40
CA MET A 1 30.94 31.31 5.56
C MET A 1 29.78 31.20 4.59
N ALA A 2 30.03 31.18 3.27
CA ALA A 2 28.97 30.97 2.29
C ALA A 2 28.32 29.59 2.51
N ALA A 3 26.99 29.50 2.38
CA ALA A 3 26.31 28.22 2.44
C ALA A 3 26.87 27.28 1.35
N PRO A 4 27.01 25.98 1.62
CA PRO A 4 27.47 25.05 0.60
C PRO A 4 26.52 25.12 -0.60
N GLU A 5 27.10 25.15 -1.80
CA GLU A 5 26.31 25.12 -3.03
C GLU A 5 25.46 23.85 -3.05
N LYS A 6 24.19 23.99 -3.43
CA LYS A 6 23.21 22.90 -3.49
C LYS A 6 22.75 22.71 -4.94
N VAL A 7 22.60 21.46 -5.35
CA VAL A 7 21.99 21.10 -6.63
C VAL A 7 20.70 20.35 -6.34
N PHE A 8 19.61 20.85 -6.88
CA PHE A 8 18.29 20.24 -6.73
C PHE A 8 18.10 19.22 -7.84
N VAL A 9 17.58 18.05 -7.50
CA VAL A 9 17.31 16.97 -8.47
C VAL A 9 15.84 16.62 -8.37
N ALA A 10 15.06 17.01 -9.39
CA ALA A 10 13.64 16.72 -9.49
C ALA A 10 13.42 15.26 -9.88
N LEU A 11 12.91 14.46 -8.93
CA LEU A 11 12.72 13.02 -9.10
C LEU A 11 11.25 12.62 -8.93
N PRO A 12 10.77 11.62 -9.69
CA PRO A 12 9.48 11.00 -9.43
C PRO A 12 9.52 10.22 -8.12
N ALA A 13 8.38 9.98 -7.47
CA ALA A 13 8.31 9.16 -6.26
C ALA A 13 8.80 7.72 -6.53
N GLU A 14 8.54 7.20 -7.73
CA GLU A 14 8.94 5.85 -8.12
C GLU A 14 10.45 5.73 -8.36
N ALA A 15 11.14 5.17 -7.37
CA ALA A 15 12.59 4.99 -7.36
C ALA A 15 13.20 4.60 -8.72
N LYS A 16 12.62 3.58 -9.39
CA LYS A 16 13.11 3.06 -10.68
C LYS A 16 13.16 4.11 -11.80
N SER A 17 12.17 5.01 -11.85
CA SER A 17 12.01 5.98 -12.93
C SER A 17 13.03 7.13 -12.83
N GLY A 18 13.47 7.48 -11.62
CA GLY A 18 14.44 8.56 -11.40
C GLY A 18 15.91 8.13 -11.23
N ARG A 19 16.22 6.82 -11.24
CA ARG A 19 17.59 6.35 -10.93
C ARG A 19 18.65 6.89 -11.89
N SER A 20 18.36 6.92 -13.18
CA SER A 20 19.30 7.39 -14.21
C SER A 20 19.60 8.89 -14.07
N THR A 21 18.57 9.67 -13.71
CA THR A 21 18.69 11.12 -13.50
C THR A 21 19.53 11.40 -12.27
N LEU A 22 19.27 10.70 -11.16
CA LEU A 22 20.08 10.81 -9.95
C LEU A 22 21.53 10.33 -10.17
N SER A 23 21.72 9.20 -10.86
CA SER A 23 23.04 8.63 -11.19
C SER A 23 23.90 9.62 -11.97
N TRP A 24 23.33 10.27 -12.99
CA TRP A 24 24.00 11.33 -13.72
C TRP A 24 24.36 12.52 -12.83
N ALA A 25 23.43 13.00 -12.00
CA ALA A 25 23.66 14.13 -11.11
C ALA A 25 24.81 13.85 -10.12
N LEU A 26 24.84 12.64 -9.53
CA LEU A 26 25.90 12.20 -8.63
C LEU A 26 27.27 12.08 -9.34
N GLY A 27 27.28 11.64 -10.59
CA GLY A 27 28.50 11.55 -11.40
C GLY A 27 29.06 12.92 -11.80
N HIS A 28 28.17 13.88 -12.10
CA HIS A 28 28.52 15.21 -12.60
C HIS A 28 28.87 16.21 -11.48
N PHE A 29 28.07 16.26 -10.41
CA PHE A 29 28.24 17.22 -9.31
C PHE A 29 29.00 16.63 -8.12
N ARG A 30 30.26 16.25 -8.33
CA ARG A 30 31.11 15.71 -7.27
C ARG A 30 31.34 16.80 -6.18
N ALA A 31 31.23 16.42 -4.91
CA ALA A 31 31.40 17.29 -3.73
C ALA A 31 30.37 18.42 -3.52
N THR A 32 29.25 18.42 -4.27
CA THR A 32 28.14 19.37 -4.03
C THR A 32 27.03 18.70 -3.22
N ALA A 33 26.32 19.43 -2.37
CA ALA A 33 25.17 18.86 -1.65
C ALA A 33 24.00 18.65 -2.62
N ILE A 34 23.43 17.44 -2.64
CA ILE A 34 22.29 17.10 -3.48
C ILE A 34 20.99 17.26 -2.68
N VAL A 35 20.01 17.97 -3.25
CA VAL A 35 18.66 18.05 -2.69
C VAL A 35 17.73 17.22 -3.56
N VAL A 36 17.37 16.02 -3.07
CA VAL A 36 16.34 15.18 -3.70
C VAL A 36 15.02 15.90 -3.56
N THR A 37 14.46 16.33 -4.69
CA THR A 37 13.27 17.17 -4.71
C THR A 37 12.11 16.49 -5.42
N HIS A 38 10.92 16.57 -4.84
CA HIS A 38 9.72 15.99 -5.41
C HIS A 38 8.54 16.97 -5.27
N VAL A 39 7.72 17.08 -6.31
CA VAL A 39 6.42 17.77 -6.23
C VAL A 39 5.35 16.71 -6.03
N HIS A 40 4.84 16.63 -4.80
CA HIS A 40 3.74 15.77 -4.44
C HIS A 40 2.42 16.41 -4.89
N VAL A 41 1.69 15.70 -5.74
CA VAL A 41 0.38 16.14 -6.23
C VAL A 41 -0.71 15.42 -5.45
N PRO A 42 -1.47 16.10 -4.58
CA PRO A 42 -2.49 15.45 -3.77
C PRO A 42 -3.53 14.75 -4.63
N PRO A 43 -3.90 13.50 -4.31
CA PRO A 43 -4.86 12.75 -5.09
C PRO A 43 -6.24 13.41 -5.00
N GLN A 44 -6.80 13.68 -6.18
CA GLN A 44 -8.18 14.16 -6.32
C GLN A 44 -9.18 13.01 -6.35
N MET A 45 -8.74 11.81 -6.76
CA MET A 45 -9.57 10.59 -6.79
C MET A 45 -9.11 9.63 -5.70
N ILE A 46 -9.92 9.49 -4.66
CA ILE A 46 -9.61 8.71 -3.47
C ILE A 46 -10.42 7.40 -3.50
N PRO A 47 -9.76 6.24 -3.42
CA PRO A 47 -10.45 4.96 -3.35
C PRO A 47 -11.09 4.76 -1.98
N VAL A 48 -12.41 4.55 -1.97
CA VAL A 48 -13.18 4.14 -0.79
C VAL A 48 -13.92 2.86 -1.16
N MET A 49 -13.66 1.77 -0.42
CA MET A 49 -14.24 0.45 -0.69
C MET A 49 -14.07 -0.02 -2.17
N GLY A 50 -12.90 0.24 -2.75
CA GLY A 50 -12.57 -0.16 -4.12
C GLY A 50 -13.12 0.76 -5.23
N VAL A 51 -13.97 1.74 -4.89
CA VAL A 51 -14.51 2.72 -5.84
C VAL A 51 -13.80 4.06 -5.66
N LYS A 52 -13.43 4.72 -6.77
CA LYS A 52 -12.74 6.01 -6.73
C LYS A 52 -13.74 7.16 -6.67
N PHE A 53 -13.68 7.98 -5.63
CA PHE A 53 -14.49 9.18 -5.47
C PHE A 53 -13.64 10.44 -5.60
N HIS A 54 -14.21 11.51 -6.15
CA HIS A 54 -13.55 12.81 -6.11
C HIS A 54 -13.47 13.31 -4.66
N ALA A 55 -12.36 13.92 -4.24
CA ALA A 55 -12.10 14.32 -2.86
C ALA A 55 -13.20 15.24 -2.29
N SER A 56 -13.78 16.11 -3.13
CA SER A 56 -14.91 16.98 -2.75
C SER A 56 -16.22 16.25 -2.39
N LYS A 57 -16.33 14.94 -2.68
CA LYS A 57 -17.51 14.12 -2.38
C LYS A 57 -17.35 13.25 -1.12
N LEU A 58 -16.22 13.35 -0.42
CA LEU A 58 -15.89 12.53 0.75
C LEU A 58 -15.84 13.38 2.02
N ASN A 59 -15.89 12.73 3.19
CA ASN A 59 -15.67 13.38 4.48
C ASN A 59 -14.26 14.01 4.53
N PRO A 60 -14.10 15.31 4.87
CA PRO A 60 -12.79 15.97 4.93
C PRO A 60 -11.74 15.24 5.77
N GLU A 61 -12.14 14.61 6.88
CA GLU A 61 -11.24 13.81 7.72
C GLU A 61 -10.72 12.58 6.98
N GLN A 62 -11.59 11.85 6.25
CA GLN A 62 -11.17 10.73 5.40
C GLN A 62 -10.21 11.18 4.29
N VAL A 63 -10.47 12.34 3.67
CA VAL A 63 -9.60 12.93 2.64
C VAL A 63 -8.23 13.25 3.23
N SER A 64 -8.19 13.87 4.41
CA SER A 64 -6.97 14.23 5.11
C SER A 64 -6.15 12.99 5.47
N LEU A 65 -6.78 11.99 6.10
CA LEU A 65 -6.12 10.73 6.45
C LEU A 65 -5.52 10.03 5.23
N PHE A 66 -6.27 9.96 4.12
CA PHE A 66 -5.78 9.35 2.89
C PHE A 66 -4.60 10.11 2.29
N ARG A 67 -4.69 11.44 2.19
CA ARG A 67 -3.60 12.28 1.66
C ARG A 67 -2.34 12.22 2.53
N MET A 68 -2.51 12.17 3.86
CA MET A 68 -1.39 11.98 4.79
C MET A 68 -0.70 10.62 4.58
N ALA A 69 -1.47 9.53 4.47
CA ALA A 69 -0.91 8.20 4.23
C ALA A 69 -0.21 8.09 2.86
N GLU A 70 -0.76 8.74 1.82
CA GLU A 70 -0.14 8.78 0.50
C GLU A 70 1.16 9.59 0.52
N ARG A 71 1.19 10.72 1.23
CA ARG A 71 2.41 11.52 1.44
C ARG A 71 3.50 10.75 2.17
N ASP A 72 3.16 10.05 3.26
CA ASP A 72 4.11 9.20 4.00
C ASP A 72 4.68 8.09 3.10
N LYS A 73 3.83 7.49 2.25
CA LYS A 73 4.28 6.51 1.27
C LYS A 73 5.28 7.10 0.28
N VAL A 74 5.02 8.30 -0.26
CA VAL A 74 5.94 9.00 -1.16
C VAL A 74 7.25 9.34 -0.45
N ASP A 75 7.18 9.83 0.79
CA ASP A 75 8.34 10.19 1.61
C ASP A 75 9.29 9.00 1.80
N LYS A 76 8.72 7.82 2.13
CA LYS A 76 9.44 6.53 2.23
C LYS A 76 10.02 6.06 0.90
N GLN A 77 9.33 6.30 -0.22
CA GLN A 77 9.87 5.95 -1.54
C GLN A 77 11.08 6.82 -1.92
N LEU A 78 11.08 8.10 -1.52
CA LEU A 78 12.20 9.01 -1.77
C LEU A 78 13.44 8.66 -0.93
N ASP A 79 13.29 7.98 0.21
CA ASP A 79 14.43 7.50 1.00
C ASP A 79 15.34 6.57 0.22
N HIS A 80 14.82 5.85 -0.80
CA HIS A 80 15.65 5.07 -1.72
C HIS A 80 16.72 5.93 -2.41
N TYR A 81 16.37 7.16 -2.81
CA TYR A 81 17.31 8.09 -3.44
C TYR A 81 18.30 8.67 -2.43
N VAL A 82 17.84 9.01 -1.22
CA VAL A 82 18.71 9.50 -0.15
C VAL A 82 19.75 8.43 0.20
N ASN A 83 19.33 7.18 0.37
CA ASN A 83 20.20 6.04 0.63
C ASN A 83 21.21 5.82 -0.51
N GLN A 84 20.80 6.01 -1.77
CA GLN A 84 21.71 5.95 -2.91
C GLN A 84 22.79 7.06 -2.85
N CYS A 85 22.42 8.27 -2.45
CA CYS A 85 23.38 9.38 -2.28
C CYS A 85 24.35 9.13 -1.12
N LEU A 86 23.84 8.64 0.02
CA LEU A 86 24.63 8.32 1.20
C LEU A 86 25.66 7.21 0.91
N ARG A 87 25.28 6.19 0.14
CA ARG A 87 26.20 5.12 -0.31
C ARG A 87 27.36 5.67 -1.17
N MET A 88 27.11 6.75 -1.91
CA MET A 88 28.12 7.45 -2.70
C MET A 88 28.91 8.50 -1.89
N LYS A 89 28.73 8.55 -0.56
CA LYS A 89 29.34 9.52 0.37
C LYS A 89 29.04 10.98 0.03
N MET A 90 27.88 11.25 -0.57
CA MET A 90 27.42 12.59 -0.91
C MET A 90 26.46 13.11 0.17
N LYS A 91 26.58 14.38 0.55
CA LYS A 91 25.59 15.03 1.41
C LYS A 91 24.26 15.13 0.65
N CYS A 92 23.20 14.60 1.24
CA CYS A 92 21.87 14.59 0.63
C CYS A 92 20.82 15.15 1.59
N GLU A 93 19.96 16.00 1.08
CA GLU A 93 18.76 16.51 1.76
C GLU A 93 17.53 16.13 0.93
N LYS A 94 16.38 15.98 1.58
CA LYS A 94 15.09 15.67 0.93
C LYS A 94 14.18 16.90 1.04
N LEU A 95 13.56 17.31 -0.06
CA LEU A 95 12.59 18.40 -0.11
C LEU A 95 11.35 17.97 -0.89
N VAL A 96 10.18 17.99 -0.25
CA VAL A 96 8.90 17.68 -0.89
C VAL A 96 8.03 18.93 -0.85
N ILE A 97 7.56 19.37 -2.01
CA ILE A 97 6.60 20.48 -2.14
C ILE A 97 5.27 19.91 -2.57
N GLU A 98 4.19 20.41 -1.99
CA GLU A 98 2.83 20.06 -2.37
C GLU A 98 2.29 21.08 -3.37
N ASN A 99 1.82 20.62 -4.54
CA ASN A 99 1.18 21.49 -5.53
C ASN A 99 0.22 20.66 -6.39
N GLU A 100 -0.84 21.27 -6.93
CA GLU A 100 -1.82 20.58 -7.80
C GLU A 100 -1.22 20.17 -9.15
N ASN A 101 -0.16 20.86 -9.60
CA ASN A 101 0.55 20.59 -10.84
C ASN A 101 2.07 20.53 -10.60
N VAL A 102 2.71 19.49 -11.15
CA VAL A 102 4.15 19.27 -11.05
C VAL A 102 4.96 20.43 -11.63
N VAL A 103 4.52 21.01 -12.75
CA VAL A 103 5.22 22.14 -13.40
C VAL A 103 5.14 23.38 -12.53
N ASP A 104 3.95 23.70 -12.01
CA ASP A 104 3.75 24.87 -11.16
C ASP A 104 4.54 24.75 -9.85
N GLY A 105 4.54 23.56 -9.23
CA GLY A 105 5.33 23.30 -8.03
C GLY A 105 6.85 23.38 -8.28
N LEU A 106 7.34 22.98 -9.46
CA LEU A 106 8.76 23.14 -9.82
C LEU A 106 9.12 24.59 -10.14
N VAL A 107 8.23 25.37 -10.76
CA VAL A 107 8.44 26.81 -10.97
C VAL A 107 8.43 27.55 -9.63
N GLU A 108 7.50 27.21 -8.73
CA GLU A 108 7.46 27.71 -7.36
C GLU A 108 8.72 27.36 -6.57
N LEU A 109 9.20 26.11 -6.69
CA LEU A 109 10.48 25.70 -6.12
C LEU A 109 11.62 26.62 -6.61
N ILE A 110 11.72 26.86 -7.92
CA ILE A 110 12.78 27.68 -8.50
C ILE A 110 12.74 29.10 -7.95
N ASN A 111 11.56 29.73 -7.97
CA ASN A 111 11.40 31.13 -7.60
C ASN A 111 11.44 31.36 -6.09
N LEU A 112 10.70 30.55 -5.31
CA LEU A 112 10.50 30.77 -3.88
C LEU A 112 11.68 30.27 -3.04
N HIS A 113 12.32 29.17 -3.46
CA HIS A 113 13.48 28.60 -2.75
C HIS A 113 14.82 29.07 -3.33
N GLY A 114 14.81 29.93 -4.36
CA GLY A 114 16.01 30.47 -4.99
C GLY A 114 16.91 29.39 -5.60
N VAL A 115 16.32 28.38 -6.24
CA VAL A 115 17.09 27.28 -6.84
C VAL A 115 17.81 27.78 -8.08
N THR A 116 19.15 27.79 -8.03
CA THR A 116 20.01 28.22 -9.14
C THR A 116 20.50 27.06 -10.01
N LYS A 117 20.44 25.82 -9.50
CA LYS A 117 20.88 24.60 -10.20
C LYS A 117 19.85 23.48 -10.05
N LEU A 118 19.26 23.04 -11.15
CA LEU A 118 18.23 22.00 -11.17
C LEU A 118 18.53 20.90 -12.19
N VAL A 119 18.42 19.63 -11.80
CA VAL A 119 18.48 18.48 -12.71
C VAL A 119 17.09 17.88 -12.84
N ILE A 120 16.62 17.64 -14.06
CA ILE A 120 15.32 17.03 -14.35
C ILE A 120 15.43 16.00 -15.46
N SER A 121 14.54 15.00 -15.44
CA SER A 121 14.46 14.01 -16.52
C SER A 121 13.91 14.65 -17.80
N ALA A 122 14.65 14.51 -18.91
CA ALA A 122 14.23 14.99 -20.24
C ALA A 122 13.08 14.14 -20.82
N ALA A 123 13.03 12.86 -20.46
CA ALA A 123 12.02 11.88 -20.82
C ALA A 123 12.13 10.65 -19.89
N PRO A 124 11.08 9.81 -19.79
CA PRO A 124 11.22 8.48 -19.20
C PRO A 124 12.33 7.69 -19.92
N ASP A 125 13.16 6.95 -19.19
CA ASP A 125 14.32 6.23 -19.76
C ASP A 125 13.96 5.27 -20.90
N ARG A 126 12.77 4.68 -20.87
CA ARG A 126 12.25 3.81 -21.94
C ARG A 126 12.05 4.54 -23.28
N ASN A 127 11.90 5.86 -23.25
CA ASN A 127 11.71 6.72 -24.43
C ASN A 127 13.03 7.34 -24.90
N TYR A 128 14.18 6.97 -24.31
CA TYR A 128 15.48 7.47 -24.72
C TYR A 128 15.77 7.13 -26.19
N SER A 129 16.20 8.14 -26.95
CA SER A 129 16.73 8.00 -28.30
C SER A 129 18.14 8.60 -28.37
N ARG A 130 19.06 7.95 -29.11
CA ARG A 130 20.42 8.47 -29.33
C ARG A 130 20.43 9.80 -30.11
N LYS A 131 19.34 10.15 -30.78
CA LYS A 131 19.18 11.38 -31.57
C LYS A 131 18.44 12.50 -30.80
N MET A 132 18.10 12.26 -29.54
CA MET A 132 17.36 13.22 -28.72
C MET A 132 18.28 14.37 -28.34
N ASP A 133 17.93 15.58 -28.76
CA ASP A 133 18.62 16.84 -28.51
C ASP A 133 17.77 17.83 -27.68
N LYS A 134 16.48 17.53 -27.50
CA LYS A 134 15.52 18.33 -26.72
C LYS A 134 14.71 17.44 -25.78
N PRO A 135 14.14 17.98 -24.69
CA PRO A 135 13.26 17.23 -23.80
C PRO A 135 12.00 16.76 -24.53
N ALA A 136 11.53 15.55 -24.20
CA ALA A 136 10.31 14.96 -24.76
C ALA A 136 9.23 14.74 -23.70
N SER A 137 9.57 14.83 -22.42
CA SER A 137 8.60 14.90 -21.32
C SER A 137 7.86 16.23 -21.37
N ARG A 138 6.55 16.19 -21.16
CA ARG A 138 5.70 17.39 -21.05
C ARG A 138 6.22 18.32 -19.95
N THR A 139 6.47 17.79 -18.76
CA THR A 139 6.99 18.57 -17.62
C THR A 139 8.31 19.23 -17.96
N ALA A 140 9.25 18.49 -18.57
CA ALA A 140 10.56 19.03 -18.92
C ALA A 140 10.47 20.14 -19.98
N THR A 141 9.59 19.96 -20.97
CA THR A 141 9.35 20.96 -22.03
C THR A 141 8.75 22.24 -21.44
N GLU A 142 7.75 22.12 -20.56
CA GLU A 142 7.12 23.27 -19.91
C GLU A 142 8.09 23.99 -18.94
N ILE A 143 8.90 23.26 -18.17
CA ILE A 143 9.92 23.85 -17.29
C ILE A 143 11.00 24.57 -18.09
N MET A 144 11.44 24.02 -19.22
CA MET A 144 12.41 24.68 -20.10
C MET A 144 11.92 26.05 -20.61
N GLN A 145 10.61 26.24 -20.73
CA GLN A 145 10.00 27.48 -21.20
C GLN A 145 9.64 28.45 -20.06
N ARG A 146 9.24 27.93 -18.89
CA ARG A 146 8.65 28.72 -17.79
C ARG A 146 9.60 29.02 -16.63
N ALA A 147 10.70 28.28 -16.51
CA ALA A 147 11.64 28.48 -15.42
C ALA A 147 12.34 29.85 -15.50
N ASP A 148 12.70 30.39 -14.34
CA ASP A 148 13.47 31.63 -14.26
C ASP A 148 14.84 31.46 -14.97
N PRO A 149 15.24 32.38 -15.87
CA PRO A 149 16.52 32.29 -16.59
C PRO A 149 17.77 32.26 -15.69
N SER A 150 17.66 32.68 -14.42
CA SER A 150 18.73 32.57 -13.43
C SER A 150 19.01 31.12 -12.98
N CYS A 151 18.07 30.20 -13.22
CA CYS A 151 18.22 28.79 -12.91
C CYS A 151 18.84 28.04 -14.09
N LYS A 152 20.04 27.48 -13.89
CA LYS A 152 20.65 26.56 -14.85
C LYS A 152 20.06 25.16 -14.66
N ILE A 153 19.45 24.63 -15.72
CA ILE A 153 18.71 23.36 -15.69
C ILE A 153 19.41 22.34 -16.59
N TRP A 154 19.64 21.13 -16.10
CA TRP A 154 20.17 20.02 -16.88
C TRP A 154 19.08 19.00 -17.14
N PHE A 155 18.81 18.75 -18.43
CA PHE A 155 17.83 17.77 -18.88
C PHE A 155 18.54 16.45 -19.19
N VAL A 156 18.22 15.40 -18.43
CA VAL A 156 18.95 14.13 -18.46
C VAL A 156 18.03 12.98 -18.86
N CYS A 157 18.51 12.02 -19.65
CA CYS A 157 17.78 10.78 -19.91
C CYS A 157 18.78 9.63 -20.04
N LYS A 158 18.50 8.48 -19.40
CA LYS A 158 19.35 7.28 -19.43
C LYS A 158 20.83 7.58 -19.13
N GLU A 159 21.06 8.32 -18.04
CA GLU A 159 22.39 8.73 -17.55
C GLU A 159 23.20 9.60 -18.54
N ARG A 160 22.52 10.29 -19.46
CA ARG A 160 23.14 11.19 -20.43
C ARG A 160 22.48 12.56 -20.40
N LEU A 161 23.29 13.59 -20.52
CA LEU A 161 22.82 14.95 -20.74
C LEU A 161 22.22 15.05 -22.15
N ILE A 162 20.99 15.55 -22.23
CA ILE A 162 20.29 15.82 -23.49
C ILE A 162 20.53 17.28 -23.89
N CYS A 163 20.24 18.21 -22.98
CA CYS A 163 20.47 19.65 -23.17
C CYS A 163 20.53 20.37 -21.81
N THR A 164 20.94 21.64 -21.82
CA THR A 164 20.92 22.52 -20.64
C THR A 164 20.10 23.77 -20.94
N SER A 165 19.30 24.28 -19.99
CA SER A 165 18.78 25.63 -20.11
C SER A 165 19.96 26.61 -19.97
N GLY A 166 20.23 27.35 -21.02
CA GLY A 166 21.31 28.31 -21.10
C GLY A 166 20.94 29.31 -22.17
N VAL A 167 21.17 30.59 -21.87
CA VAL A 167 20.88 31.70 -22.76
C VAL A 167 21.68 31.49 -24.05
N GLU A 168 21.01 31.07 -25.13
CA GLU A 168 21.48 31.38 -26.49
C GLU A 168 21.37 32.90 -26.63
N VAL A 169 22.38 33.63 -26.14
CA VAL A 169 22.58 34.99 -26.64
C VAL A 169 23.13 34.77 -28.05
N GLU A 170 22.27 34.95 -29.05
CA GLU A 170 22.68 35.14 -30.44
C GLU A 170 23.67 36.32 -30.47
N ILE A 171 24.96 36.01 -30.38
CA ILE A 171 26.04 36.93 -30.75
C ILE A 171 26.83 36.23 -31.86
N ALA A 172 26.88 36.92 -32.98
CA ALA A 172 27.49 36.55 -34.26
C ALA A 172 28.82 35.77 -34.16
N PRO A 173 29.15 34.92 -35.16
CA PRO A 173 30.34 34.07 -35.10
C PRO A 173 31.60 34.93 -35.17
N GLY A 174 32.36 34.98 -34.07
CA GLY A 174 33.62 35.70 -34.00
C GLY A 174 34.45 35.31 -32.78
N HIS A 175 35.52 34.58 -33.03
CA HIS A 175 36.71 34.41 -32.18
C HIS A 175 36.64 33.43 -30.99
N THR A 176 37.09 32.21 -31.25
CA THR A 176 37.70 31.29 -30.27
C THR A 176 38.90 31.92 -29.56
N PRO A 177 39.11 31.59 -28.27
CA PRO A 177 40.44 31.19 -27.84
C PRO A 177 40.46 29.85 -27.08
N PHE A 178 41.46 29.05 -27.44
CA PHE A 178 41.93 27.82 -26.82
C PHE A 178 42.15 27.92 -25.30
N ILE A 179 41.80 26.86 -24.56
CA ILE A 179 42.45 26.50 -23.28
C ILE A 179 42.69 24.97 -23.27
N PRO A 180 43.86 24.48 -22.82
CA PRO A 180 44.33 23.11 -23.04
C PRO A 180 43.78 22.13 -22.00
N ASP A 181 43.41 20.94 -22.44
CA ASP A 181 42.97 19.83 -21.61
C ASP A 181 44.20 19.07 -21.07
N THR A 182 44.34 18.99 -19.75
CA THR A 182 45.40 18.21 -19.09
C THR A 182 44.78 17.28 -18.06
N GLY A 183 44.94 15.98 -18.29
CA GLY A 183 44.89 14.94 -17.27
C GLY A 183 43.59 14.19 -17.17
N HIS A 184 43.55 12.98 -17.73
CA HIS A 184 43.38 11.78 -16.91
C HIS A 184 43.73 10.52 -17.72
N ASP A 185 44.89 9.97 -17.38
CA ASP A 185 45.28 8.57 -17.37
C ASP A 185 44.30 7.58 -18.01
N ALA A 186 44.57 7.24 -19.26
CA ALA A 186 44.21 5.95 -19.83
C ALA A 186 45.52 5.21 -20.12
N LEU A 187 45.75 4.12 -19.38
CA LEU A 187 46.76 3.12 -19.70
C LEU A 187 46.47 2.57 -21.10
N GLN A 188 47.07 3.15 -22.14
CA GLN A 188 47.21 2.51 -23.44
C GLN A 188 48.48 1.66 -23.40
N LEU A 189 48.29 0.35 -23.43
CA LEU A 189 49.31 -0.60 -23.88
C LEU A 189 49.73 -0.20 -25.30
N THR A 190 50.86 0.49 -25.41
CA THR A 190 51.59 0.66 -26.67
C THR A 190 52.20 -0.67 -27.05
N LEU A 191 51.61 -1.36 -28.03
CA LEU A 191 52.33 -2.38 -28.78
C LEU A 191 53.36 -1.70 -29.68
N HIS A 192 54.63 -1.95 -29.43
CA HIS A 192 55.68 -1.72 -30.40
C HIS A 192 55.48 -2.72 -31.55
N GLN A 193 55.11 -2.22 -32.74
CA GLN A 193 55.28 -2.96 -33.98
C GLN A 193 56.75 -2.89 -34.36
N GLU A 194 57.53 -3.83 -33.84
CA GLU A 194 58.74 -4.28 -34.51
C GLU A 194 58.31 -5.21 -35.64
N GLN A 195 58.86 -4.94 -36.84
CA GLN A 195 58.71 -5.76 -38.02
C GLN A 195 59.39 -7.10 -37.75
N ASP A 196 58.64 -8.18 -37.60
CA ASP A 196 59.19 -9.51 -37.81
C ASP A 196 58.14 -10.50 -38.30
N ASP A 197 58.55 -11.25 -39.32
CA ASP A 197 57.78 -12.25 -40.02
C ASP A 197 57.49 -13.46 -39.11
N ASN A 198 56.21 -13.76 -38.79
CA ASN A 198 55.62 -15.10 -38.58
C ASN A 198 54.26 -15.01 -37.86
N ASN A 199 53.17 -14.79 -38.62
CA ASN A 199 51.92 -14.23 -38.12
C ASN A 199 50.71 -15.20 -38.14
N GLU A 200 50.84 -16.42 -37.60
CA GLU A 200 49.66 -17.30 -37.40
C GLU A 200 49.44 -17.74 -35.96
N SER A 201 50.49 -17.93 -35.14
CA SER A 201 50.31 -18.34 -33.74
C SER A 201 49.98 -17.18 -32.79
N GLU A 202 50.43 -15.95 -33.10
CA GLU A 202 50.17 -14.77 -32.25
C GLU A 202 48.74 -14.24 -32.39
N LEU A 203 48.13 -14.34 -33.57
CA LEU A 203 46.74 -13.93 -33.81
C LEU A 203 45.72 -14.77 -33.01
N GLY A 204 45.98 -16.07 -32.83
CA GLY A 204 45.12 -16.94 -32.01
C GLY A 204 45.10 -16.55 -30.53
N PHE A 205 46.24 -16.10 -29.99
CA PHE A 205 46.35 -15.68 -28.59
C PHE A 205 45.59 -14.37 -28.31
N TYR A 206 45.63 -13.41 -29.23
CA TYR A 206 44.85 -12.17 -29.11
C TYR A 206 43.33 -12.41 -29.17
N ASP A 207 42.86 -13.31 -30.02
CA ASP A 207 41.44 -13.67 -30.09
C ASP A 207 40.98 -14.40 -28.81
N GLU A 208 41.81 -15.28 -28.24
CA GLU A 208 41.54 -15.94 -26.97
C GLU A 208 41.43 -14.94 -25.81
N ILE A 209 42.35 -13.97 -25.71
CA ILE A 209 42.28 -12.89 -24.72
C ILE A 209 40.99 -12.07 -24.89
N LYS A 210 40.64 -11.72 -26.12
CA LYS A 210 39.44 -10.91 -26.40
C LYS A 210 38.16 -11.66 -26.04
N GLU A 211 38.09 -12.96 -26.30
CA GLU A 211 36.97 -13.80 -25.87
C GLU A 211 36.95 -13.98 -24.34
N ALA A 212 38.10 -14.14 -23.70
CA ALA A 212 38.21 -14.18 -22.24
C ALA A 212 37.72 -12.86 -21.58
N CYS A 213 38.09 -11.70 -22.14
CA CYS A 213 37.59 -10.40 -21.68
C CYS A 213 36.07 -10.28 -21.83
N LYS A 214 35.51 -10.67 -22.98
CA LYS A 214 34.05 -10.70 -23.17
C LYS A 214 33.35 -11.66 -22.20
N ALA A 215 33.94 -12.82 -21.93
CA ALA A 215 33.41 -13.78 -20.99
C ALA A 215 33.42 -13.22 -19.55
N ALA A 216 34.50 -12.55 -19.16
CA ALA A 216 34.63 -11.87 -17.88
C ALA A 216 33.59 -10.74 -17.71
N ASP A 217 33.41 -9.90 -18.73
CA ASP A 217 32.39 -8.85 -18.73
C ASP A 217 30.97 -9.42 -18.59
N ASN A 218 30.67 -10.49 -19.33
CA ASN A 218 29.38 -11.17 -19.23
C ASN A 218 29.15 -11.79 -17.83
N LEU A 219 30.18 -12.38 -17.22
CA LEU A 219 30.12 -12.91 -15.85
C LEU A 219 29.91 -11.79 -14.84
N MET A 220 30.61 -10.68 -14.95
CA MET A 220 30.44 -9.50 -14.09
C MET A 220 29.02 -8.95 -14.19
N MET A 221 28.46 -8.85 -15.41
CA MET A 221 27.09 -8.40 -15.62
C MET A 221 26.04 -9.37 -15.04
N ARG A 222 26.28 -10.68 -15.09
CA ARG A 222 25.43 -11.69 -14.43
C ARG A 222 25.52 -11.56 -12.91
N ALA A 223 26.72 -11.40 -12.35
CA ALA A 223 26.93 -11.23 -10.92
C ALA A 223 26.26 -9.96 -10.37
N LEU A 224 26.37 -8.83 -11.07
CA LEU A 224 25.70 -7.58 -10.69
C LEU A 224 24.17 -7.71 -10.73
N ARG A 225 23.63 -8.38 -11.76
CA ARG A 225 22.18 -8.64 -11.85
C ARG A 225 21.69 -9.53 -10.71
N GLU A 226 22.43 -10.58 -10.38
CA GLU A 226 22.10 -11.48 -9.27
C GLU A 226 22.20 -10.77 -7.92
N SER A 227 23.25 -9.98 -7.69
CA SER A 227 23.38 -9.13 -6.50
C SER A 227 22.20 -8.18 -6.35
N TYR A 228 21.76 -7.53 -7.43
CA TYR A 228 20.58 -6.67 -7.42
C TYR A 228 19.28 -7.43 -7.09
N ARG A 229 19.12 -8.66 -7.59
CA ARG A 229 17.96 -9.50 -7.25
C ARG A 229 17.95 -9.90 -5.77
N ARG A 230 19.10 -10.27 -5.21
CA ARG A 230 19.25 -10.61 -3.79
C ARG A 230 18.97 -9.42 -2.89
N GLN A 231 19.54 -8.26 -3.19
CA GLN A 231 19.27 -7.04 -2.43
C GLN A 231 17.76 -6.73 -2.40
N LYS A 232 17.07 -6.86 -3.53
CA LYS A 232 15.62 -6.66 -3.58
C LYS A 232 14.84 -7.67 -2.74
N ALA A 233 15.28 -8.93 -2.71
CA ALA A 233 14.68 -9.97 -1.88
C ALA A 233 14.91 -9.70 -0.38
N ASP A 234 16.11 -9.25 -0.01
CA ASP A 234 16.45 -8.87 1.37
C ASP A 234 15.60 -7.67 1.83
N GLU A 235 15.41 -6.66 0.97
CA GLU A 235 14.52 -5.51 1.24
C GLU A 235 13.06 -5.96 1.47
N GLU A 236 12.58 -6.95 0.73
CA GLU A 236 11.23 -7.52 0.88
C GLU A 236 11.07 -8.30 2.19
N VAL A 237 12.10 -9.04 2.60
CA VAL A 237 12.14 -9.74 3.91
C VAL A 237 12.15 -8.73 5.05
N VAL A 238 12.95 -7.67 4.98
CA VAL A 238 12.99 -6.61 6.01
C VAL A 238 11.63 -5.91 6.11
N SER A 239 11.03 -5.56 4.98
CA SER A 239 9.68 -4.94 4.95
C SER A 239 8.62 -5.86 5.57
N SER A 240 8.69 -7.16 5.30
CA SER A 240 7.75 -8.15 5.85
C SER A 240 7.94 -8.34 7.36
N LEU A 241 9.19 -8.40 7.83
CA LEU A 241 9.49 -8.50 9.26
C LEU A 241 9.07 -7.26 10.05
N GLN A 242 9.23 -6.06 9.47
CA GLN A 242 8.77 -4.84 10.10
C GLN A 242 7.25 -4.84 10.29
N LYS A 243 6.49 -5.20 9.24
CA LYS A 243 5.03 -5.33 9.35
C LYS A 243 4.60 -6.38 10.38
N ALA A 244 5.30 -7.51 10.45
CA ALA A 244 5.01 -8.54 11.45
C ALA A 244 5.20 -8.01 12.89
N LYS A 245 6.24 -7.21 13.13
CA LYS A 245 6.45 -6.54 14.42
C LYS A 245 5.37 -5.49 14.72
N GLU A 246 4.98 -4.69 13.74
CA GLU A 246 3.89 -3.71 13.90
C GLU A 246 2.58 -4.42 14.28
N TYR A 247 2.26 -5.57 13.66
CA TYR A 247 1.10 -6.37 14.04
C TYR A 247 1.23 -7.01 15.43
N GLU A 248 2.43 -7.45 15.82
CA GLU A 248 2.70 -7.96 17.17
C GLU A 248 2.48 -6.88 18.24
N GLU A 249 2.97 -5.66 18.02
CA GLU A 249 2.75 -4.52 18.91
C GLU A 249 1.27 -4.14 19.02
N LEU A 250 0.56 -4.08 17.89
CA LEU A 250 -0.89 -3.83 17.86
C LEU A 250 -1.68 -4.90 18.62
N TYR A 251 -1.31 -6.18 18.46
CA TYR A 251 -1.93 -7.28 19.21
C TYR A 251 -1.71 -7.16 20.72
N LEU A 252 -0.50 -6.81 21.15
CA LEU A 252 -0.21 -6.59 22.58
C LEU A 252 -1.00 -5.42 23.17
N GLU A 253 -1.17 -4.34 22.40
CA GLU A 253 -1.99 -3.19 22.81
C GLU A 253 -3.47 -3.57 22.94
N GLU A 254 -4.01 -4.33 21.99
CA GLU A 254 -5.39 -4.82 22.03
C GLU A 254 -5.64 -5.73 23.24
N VAL A 255 -4.72 -6.68 23.51
CA VAL A 255 -4.79 -7.55 24.70
C VAL A 255 -4.79 -6.73 25.99
N LYS A 256 -3.99 -5.66 26.06
CA LYS A 256 -3.97 -4.76 27.22
C LYS A 256 -5.31 -4.03 27.39
N LYS A 257 -5.88 -3.49 26.31
CA LYS A 257 -7.19 -2.80 26.35
C LYS A 257 -8.33 -3.74 26.74
N ARG A 258 -8.33 -4.98 26.23
CA ARG A 258 -9.32 -6.01 26.62
C ARG A 258 -9.28 -6.31 28.11
N LYS A 259 -8.08 -6.46 28.68
CA LYS A 259 -7.91 -6.65 30.14
C LYS A 259 -8.46 -5.45 30.94
N GLU A 260 -8.16 -4.23 30.52
CA GLU A 260 -8.67 -3.01 31.17
C GLU A 260 -10.22 -2.93 31.11
N LEU A 261 -10.81 -3.36 29.99
CA LEU A 261 -12.26 -3.42 29.80
C LEU A 261 -12.92 -4.51 30.64
N GLU A 262 -12.34 -5.71 30.72
CA GLU A 262 -12.81 -6.80 31.58
C GLU A 262 -12.79 -6.40 33.07
N GLU A 263 -11.72 -5.74 33.52
CA GLU A 263 -11.63 -5.20 34.88
C GLU A 263 -12.68 -4.11 35.14
N ALA A 264 -12.99 -3.27 34.15
CA ALA A 264 -14.05 -2.26 34.26
C ALA A 264 -15.45 -2.88 34.29
N LEU A 265 -15.68 -3.93 33.50
CA LEU A 265 -16.94 -4.68 33.47
C LEU A 265 -17.22 -5.33 34.84
N LEU A 266 -16.19 -5.95 35.44
CA LEU A 266 -16.29 -6.59 36.75
C LEU A 266 -16.65 -5.58 37.84
N ARG A 267 -15.98 -4.42 37.89
CA ARG A 267 -16.32 -3.32 38.82
C ARG A 267 -17.77 -2.84 38.67
N ALA A 268 -18.22 -2.61 37.43
CA ALA A 268 -19.59 -2.16 37.16
C ALA A 268 -20.63 -3.22 37.57
N SER A 269 -20.33 -4.51 37.38
CA SER A 269 -21.21 -5.60 37.79
C SER A 269 -21.36 -5.70 39.32
N GLU A 270 -20.27 -5.46 40.07
CA GLU A 270 -20.28 -5.43 41.53
C GLU A 270 -21.11 -4.26 42.06
N GLU A 271 -20.98 -3.07 41.46
CA GLU A 271 -21.79 -1.88 41.79
C GLU A 271 -23.28 -2.13 41.55
N ILE A 272 -23.65 -2.73 40.41
CA ILE A 272 -25.05 -3.09 40.10
C ILE A 272 -25.58 -4.12 41.12
N ALA A 273 -24.76 -5.08 41.56
CA ALA A 273 -25.16 -6.07 42.56
C ALA A 273 -25.41 -5.43 43.94
N GLN A 274 -24.58 -4.48 44.36
CA GLN A 274 -24.75 -3.72 45.61
C GLN A 274 -26.05 -2.89 45.58
N LEU A 275 -26.30 -2.16 44.49
CA LEU A 275 -27.52 -1.36 44.32
C LEU A 275 -28.80 -2.22 44.32
N LYS A 276 -28.74 -3.44 43.75
CA LYS A 276 -29.85 -4.39 43.82
C LYS A 276 -30.10 -4.88 45.25
N GLN A 277 -29.05 -5.16 46.02
CA GLN A 277 -29.17 -5.59 47.42
C GLN A 277 -29.77 -4.49 48.31
N GLU A 278 -29.38 -3.23 48.12
CA GLU A 278 -29.97 -2.10 48.87
C GLU A 278 -31.45 -1.88 48.54
N ARG A 279 -31.87 -2.12 47.29
CA ARG A 279 -33.27 -1.99 46.87
C ARG A 279 -34.17 -3.08 47.43
N ASP A 280 -33.65 -4.30 47.56
CA ASP A 280 -34.41 -5.46 48.04
C ASP A 280 -34.39 -5.57 49.59
N LEU A 281 -33.78 -4.60 50.29
CA LEU A 281 -33.86 -4.50 51.75
C LEU A 281 -35.31 -4.14 52.15
N PRO A 282 -35.98 -4.95 53.00
CA PRO A 282 -37.38 -4.71 53.34
C PRO A 282 -37.52 -3.34 54.00
N LYS A 283 -38.31 -2.45 53.39
CA LYS A 283 -38.84 -1.25 54.06
C LYS A 283 -39.79 -1.72 55.16
N ASN A 284 -39.19 -2.08 56.29
CA ASN A 284 -39.88 -2.43 57.51
C ASN A 284 -40.63 -1.19 58.02
N ASP A 285 -41.92 -1.38 58.30
CA ASP A 285 -42.81 -0.50 59.05
C ASP A 285 -43.05 0.92 58.49
N GLN A 286 -43.94 1.07 57.49
CA GLN A 286 -44.87 2.23 57.39
C GLN A 286 -45.88 2.21 56.22
N ASN A 287 -45.76 1.34 55.21
CA ASN A 287 -46.57 1.50 53.97
C ASN A 287 -47.91 0.75 53.90
N THR A 288 -48.26 -0.05 54.91
CA THR A 288 -49.49 -0.90 54.93
C THR A 288 -50.81 -0.14 55.08
N THR A 289 -50.83 1.19 54.99
CA THR A 289 -52.07 2.00 55.11
C THR A 289 -52.33 2.96 53.95
N MET A 290 -51.47 2.98 52.93
CA MET A 290 -51.60 3.90 51.78
C MET A 290 -51.95 3.21 50.45
N GLU A 291 -51.82 1.89 50.36
CA GLU A 291 -52.10 1.12 49.15
C GLU A 291 -53.60 0.79 48.98
N GLU A 292 -54.35 0.60 50.07
CA GLU A 292 -55.82 0.41 50.01
C GLU A 292 -56.59 1.68 49.60
N GLN A 293 -55.97 2.86 49.70
CA GLN A 293 -56.58 4.12 49.27
C GLN A 293 -56.21 4.53 47.83
N LYS A 294 -55.20 3.89 47.22
CA LYS A 294 -54.80 4.18 45.83
C LYS A 294 -55.60 3.40 44.80
N GLU A 295 -56.09 2.21 45.16
CA GLU A 295 -56.85 1.33 44.25
C GLU A 295 -58.29 1.86 43.99
N VAL A 296 -58.87 2.63 44.91
CA VAL A 296 -60.23 3.21 44.77
C VAL A 296 -60.24 4.54 43.99
N ILE A 297 -59.08 5.17 43.83
CA ILE A 297 -58.93 6.48 43.16
C ILE A 297 -58.51 6.33 41.69
N SER A 298 -57.86 5.21 41.32
CA SER A 298 -57.48 4.94 39.92
C SER A 298 -58.65 4.49 39.04
N ASP A 299 -59.69 3.87 39.59
CA ASP A 299 -60.80 3.32 38.79
C ASP A 299 -61.91 4.35 38.48
N ASN A 300 -61.89 5.53 39.12
CA ASN A 300 -62.89 6.59 38.90
C ASN A 300 -62.42 7.74 37.99
N LEU A 301 -61.15 7.78 37.57
CA LEU A 301 -60.63 8.80 36.64
C LEU A 301 -60.46 8.30 35.19
N ILE A 302 -60.75 7.02 34.92
CA ILE A 302 -60.52 6.40 33.59
C ILE A 302 -61.71 6.61 32.62
N LEU A 303 -62.81 7.25 33.05
CA LEU A 303 -64.02 7.41 32.23
C LEU A 303 -64.27 8.80 31.62
N GLU A 304 -63.46 9.82 31.92
CA GLU A 304 -63.72 11.20 31.43
C GLU A 304 -62.62 11.83 30.55
N ALA A 305 -61.54 11.12 30.22
CA ALA A 305 -60.55 11.56 29.22
C ALA A 305 -60.65 10.81 27.87
N SER A 306 -61.65 9.94 27.72
CA SER A 306 -62.02 9.28 26.47
C SER A 306 -62.72 10.27 25.54
N GLY A 307 -61.98 10.92 24.63
CA GLY A 307 -62.65 11.66 23.56
C GLY A 307 -61.80 12.47 22.58
N GLN A 308 -60.53 12.79 22.87
CA GLN A 308 -59.88 13.89 22.13
C GLN A 308 -58.51 13.64 21.50
N ILE A 309 -57.94 12.43 21.52
CA ILE A 309 -56.61 12.20 20.92
C ILE A 309 -56.55 10.97 19.97
N ILE A 310 -57.60 10.15 19.89
CA ILE A 310 -57.60 8.89 19.13
C ILE A 310 -58.22 9.05 17.73
N LYS A 311 -57.71 9.95 16.88
CA LYS A 311 -58.27 10.11 15.50
C LYS A 311 -57.34 10.52 14.35
N PRO A 312 -56.02 10.71 14.51
CA PRO A 312 -55.12 10.74 13.33
C PRO A 312 -53.90 9.80 13.33
N LEU A 313 -53.75 8.87 14.27
CA LEU A 313 -52.58 7.96 14.32
C LEU A 313 -52.90 6.48 14.02
N GLN A 314 -54.15 6.19 13.68
CA GLN A 314 -54.63 4.85 13.34
C GLN A 314 -54.67 4.60 11.82
N GLU A 315 -54.20 5.57 11.03
CA GLU A 315 -54.19 5.54 9.56
C GLU A 315 -52.78 5.31 8.97
N TYR A 316 -51.77 5.09 9.83
CA TYR A 316 -50.38 4.82 9.42
C TYR A 316 -49.90 3.38 9.68
N LEU A 317 -50.76 2.49 10.19
CA LEU A 317 -50.33 1.16 10.63
C LEU A 317 -51.04 -0.02 9.93
N ASP A 318 -51.94 0.21 8.97
CA ASP A 318 -52.77 -0.88 8.37
C ASP A 318 -52.78 -0.95 6.82
N HIS A 319 -51.75 -0.44 6.12
CA HIS A 319 -51.60 -0.64 4.66
C HIS A 319 -50.12 -0.91 4.30
N ASP A 320 -49.66 -2.17 4.44
CA ASP A 320 -49.00 -2.94 3.37
C ASP A 320 -48.73 -4.40 3.81
N GLU A 321 -49.78 -5.15 4.15
CA GLU A 321 -49.74 -6.63 4.14
C GLU A 321 -49.76 -7.10 2.67
N ASN A 322 -48.68 -6.88 1.90
CA ASN A 322 -48.37 -7.60 0.66
C ASN A 322 -47.03 -7.16 0.03
N CYS A 323 -45.91 -7.31 0.74
CA CYS A 323 -44.60 -7.44 0.09
C CYS A 323 -43.66 -8.34 0.89
N VAL A 324 -44.05 -9.61 1.01
CA VAL A 324 -43.16 -10.68 1.46
C VAL A 324 -42.39 -11.17 0.22
N ARG A 325 -41.06 -11.22 0.37
CA ARG A 325 -40.02 -11.80 -0.52
C ARG A 325 -39.20 -10.78 -1.35
N GLU A 326 -38.11 -10.28 -0.74
CA GLU A 326 -36.77 -10.00 -1.33
C GLU A 326 -36.07 -8.83 -0.59
N PRO A 327 -35.27 -9.11 0.46
CA PRO A 327 -33.93 -8.50 0.50
C PRO A 327 -32.80 -9.43 1.00
N GLU A 328 -33.09 -10.67 1.39
CA GLU A 328 -32.08 -11.57 1.98
C GLU A 328 -31.17 -12.23 0.94
N THR A 329 -31.64 -12.43 -0.30
CA THR A 329 -30.86 -12.99 -1.42
C THR A 329 -29.77 -12.03 -1.92
N LEU A 330 -29.98 -10.72 -1.86
CA LEU A 330 -28.98 -9.71 -2.27
C LEU A 330 -27.90 -9.47 -1.21
N LEU A 331 -28.21 -9.70 0.07
CA LEU A 331 -27.21 -9.65 1.15
C LEU A 331 -26.31 -10.90 1.15
N ILE A 332 -26.87 -12.06 0.80
CA ILE A 332 -26.15 -13.32 0.62
C ILE A 332 -25.26 -13.26 -0.63
N GLN A 333 -25.74 -12.70 -1.75
CA GLN A 333 -24.90 -12.47 -2.95
C GLN A 333 -23.75 -11.48 -2.70
N ARG A 334 -23.96 -10.45 -1.87
CA ARG A 334 -22.90 -9.51 -1.46
C ARG A 334 -21.84 -10.16 -0.55
N LYS A 335 -22.25 -11.01 0.39
CA LYS A 335 -21.32 -11.79 1.24
C LYS A 335 -20.52 -12.81 0.41
N LEU A 336 -21.15 -13.42 -0.60
CA LEU A 336 -20.48 -14.30 -1.54
C LEU A 336 -19.48 -13.53 -2.42
N ALA A 337 -19.85 -12.38 -3.01
CA ALA A 337 -18.96 -11.56 -3.84
C ALA A 337 -17.70 -11.05 -3.09
N ALA A 338 -17.82 -10.78 -1.79
CA ALA A 338 -16.69 -10.37 -0.94
C ALA A 338 -15.68 -11.51 -0.69
N SER A 339 -16.11 -12.78 -0.81
CA SER A 339 -15.25 -13.96 -0.65
C SER A 339 -14.43 -14.30 -1.91
N PHE A 340 -14.66 -13.62 -3.04
CA PHE A 340 -14.06 -13.94 -4.33
C PHE A 340 -12.93 -12.98 -4.77
N SER A 341 -12.39 -12.16 -3.88
CA SER A 341 -11.24 -11.29 -4.20
C SER A 341 -9.92 -11.97 -3.81
N PRO A 342 -9.06 -12.36 -4.78
CA PRO A 342 -7.78 -13.01 -4.51
C PRO A 342 -6.74 -12.11 -3.82
N SER A 343 -7.12 -10.89 -3.42
CA SER A 343 -6.33 -9.97 -2.58
C SER A 343 -6.74 -9.96 -1.10
N SER A 344 -7.72 -10.76 -0.67
CA SER A 344 -8.15 -10.87 0.74
C SER A 344 -7.41 -11.93 1.55
N VAL A 345 -6.24 -12.40 1.08
CA VAL A 345 -5.34 -13.27 1.85
C VAL A 345 -4.63 -12.40 2.91
N MET A 346 -5.35 -12.06 3.98
CA MET A 346 -4.94 -11.51 5.28
C MET A 346 -6.16 -10.77 5.86
N GLN A 347 -7.20 -11.53 6.23
CA GLN A 347 -8.16 -11.02 7.21
C GLN A 347 -7.42 -10.88 8.54
N SER A 348 -7.60 -9.71 9.16
CA SER A 348 -6.97 -9.32 10.41
C SER A 348 -7.37 -10.30 11.53
N PRO A 349 -6.48 -10.60 12.50
CA PRO A 349 -6.78 -11.48 13.63
C PRO A 349 -7.82 -10.92 14.64
N PHE A 350 -8.57 -9.88 14.29
CA PHE A 350 -9.40 -9.11 15.24
C PHE A 350 -10.91 -9.22 15.01
N ASP A 351 -11.38 -10.12 14.14
CA ASP A 351 -12.80 -10.51 14.03
C ASP A 351 -13.13 -11.76 14.90
N GLU A 352 -12.53 -11.89 16.09
CA GLU A 352 -12.90 -12.91 17.09
C GLU A 352 -13.57 -12.25 18.31
N ASP A 353 -14.90 -12.15 18.24
CA ASP A 353 -15.82 -12.26 19.38
C ASP A 353 -16.93 -13.26 18.99
N CYS A 354 -16.97 -14.39 19.70
CA CYS A 354 -18.07 -15.38 19.76
C CYS A 354 -18.56 -16.11 18.50
N CYS A 355 -17.96 -15.94 17.32
CA CYS A 355 -18.42 -16.58 16.09
C CYS A 355 -17.34 -17.47 15.46
N ILE A 356 -17.72 -18.70 15.10
CA ILE A 356 -16.87 -19.69 14.46
C ILE A 356 -16.28 -19.10 13.16
N PRO A 357 -14.95 -19.09 12.97
CA PRO A 357 -14.33 -18.56 11.76
C PRO A 357 -14.93 -19.17 10.49
N SER A 358 -15.25 -18.33 9.50
CA SER A 358 -16.01 -18.76 8.32
C SER A 358 -15.30 -19.85 7.50
N TYR A 359 -13.97 -19.93 7.55
CA TYR A 359 -13.18 -20.98 6.91
C TYR A 359 -13.24 -22.34 7.62
N PHE A 360 -13.89 -22.44 8.79
CA PHE A 360 -14.25 -23.71 9.41
C PHE A 360 -15.59 -24.25 8.91
N ILE A 361 -16.38 -23.43 8.22
CA ILE A 361 -17.73 -23.79 7.78
C ILE A 361 -17.68 -24.44 6.39
N CYS A 362 -18.35 -25.58 6.25
CA CYS A 362 -18.51 -26.28 4.99
C CYS A 362 -19.40 -25.46 4.04
N PRO A 363 -18.95 -25.14 2.81
CA PRO A 363 -19.76 -24.39 1.84
C PRO A 363 -21.07 -25.09 1.44
N ILE A 364 -21.12 -26.43 1.51
CA ILE A 364 -22.31 -27.22 1.17
C ILE A 364 -23.25 -27.36 2.37
N LEU A 365 -22.74 -27.71 3.55
CA LEU A 365 -23.57 -27.98 4.74
C LEU A 365 -23.91 -26.73 5.55
N GLN A 366 -23.13 -25.65 5.41
CA GLN A 366 -23.22 -24.47 6.28
C GLN A 366 -23.02 -24.80 7.78
N GLU A 367 -22.30 -25.89 8.06
CA GLU A 367 -21.91 -26.36 9.40
C GLU A 367 -20.39 -26.45 9.52
N VAL A 368 -19.87 -26.50 10.76
CA VAL A 368 -18.44 -26.72 11.04
C VAL A 368 -17.98 -28.05 10.47
N MET A 369 -16.90 -28.04 9.68
CA MET A 369 -16.31 -29.24 9.10
C MET A 369 -15.69 -30.14 10.19
N ARG A 370 -16.13 -31.40 10.24
CA ARG A 370 -15.55 -32.47 11.07
C ARG A 370 -14.42 -33.17 10.32
N GLU A 371 -14.61 -33.46 9.03
CA GLU A 371 -13.63 -34.12 8.17
C GLU A 371 -13.38 -33.28 6.90
N PRO A 372 -12.63 -32.17 7.01
CA PRO A 372 -12.38 -31.29 5.86
C PRO A 372 -11.54 -32.00 4.79
N CYS A 373 -11.97 -31.93 3.53
CA CYS A 373 -11.22 -32.40 2.37
C CYS A 373 -11.24 -31.37 1.22
N ILE A 374 -10.16 -31.34 0.46
CA ILE A 374 -9.96 -30.44 -0.68
C ILE A 374 -10.39 -31.16 -1.96
N ALA A 375 -11.26 -30.53 -2.74
CA ALA A 375 -11.62 -31.01 -4.08
C ALA A 375 -10.70 -30.39 -5.14
N SER A 376 -10.80 -30.87 -6.40
CA SER A 376 -9.93 -30.41 -7.49
C SER A 376 -10.12 -28.95 -7.91
N ASP A 377 -11.18 -28.29 -7.44
CA ASP A 377 -11.41 -26.85 -7.58
C ASP A 377 -10.59 -26.02 -6.57
N GLY A 378 -9.86 -26.65 -5.66
CA GLY A 378 -9.02 -26.00 -4.66
C GLY A 378 -9.75 -25.59 -3.38
N PHE A 379 -11.05 -25.84 -3.27
CA PHE A 379 -11.84 -25.50 -2.09
C PHE A 379 -11.94 -26.66 -1.11
N THR A 380 -12.15 -26.33 0.16
CA THR A 380 -12.32 -27.32 1.24
C THR A 380 -13.80 -27.49 1.57
N TYR A 381 -14.23 -28.74 1.72
CA TYR A 381 -15.60 -29.14 2.01
C TYR A 381 -15.63 -30.21 3.10
N GLU A 382 -16.78 -30.40 3.75
CA GLU A 382 -17.04 -31.61 4.53
C GLU A 382 -17.03 -32.83 3.61
N THR A 383 -16.32 -33.87 4.03
CA THR A 383 -16.06 -35.07 3.22
C THR A 383 -17.35 -35.74 2.74
N ASP A 384 -18.33 -35.94 3.63
CA ASP A 384 -19.59 -36.60 3.26
C ASP A 384 -20.44 -35.73 2.33
N ALA A 385 -20.37 -34.41 2.51
CA ALA A 385 -21.17 -33.47 1.72
C ALA A 385 -20.68 -33.40 0.27
N ILE A 386 -19.36 -33.30 0.06
CA ILE A 386 -18.80 -33.26 -1.30
C ILE A 386 -18.88 -34.63 -1.97
N ARG A 387 -18.75 -35.75 -1.23
CA ARG A 387 -19.00 -37.09 -1.77
C ARG A 387 -20.44 -37.24 -2.24
N SER A 388 -21.42 -36.90 -1.40
CA SER A 388 -22.84 -36.94 -1.78
C SER A 388 -23.16 -36.03 -2.98
N TRP A 389 -22.50 -34.87 -3.06
CA TRP A 389 -22.61 -33.98 -4.21
C TRP A 389 -22.13 -34.64 -5.50
N LEU A 390 -20.95 -35.27 -5.48
CA LEU A 390 -20.34 -35.97 -6.62
C LEU A 390 -21.07 -37.27 -6.99
N ASP A 391 -21.53 -38.05 -6.01
CA ASP A 391 -22.29 -39.29 -6.17
C ASP A 391 -23.68 -39.02 -6.76
N GLY A 392 -24.26 -37.85 -6.47
CA GLY A 392 -25.47 -37.35 -7.12
C GLY A 392 -25.31 -36.97 -8.60
N GLY A 393 -24.18 -37.30 -9.23
CA GLY A 393 -23.91 -37.05 -10.66
C GLY A 393 -23.48 -35.63 -10.99
N ARG A 394 -23.31 -34.75 -10.00
CA ARG A 394 -22.87 -33.37 -10.23
C ARG A 394 -21.36 -33.36 -10.49
N ARG A 395 -20.94 -32.66 -11.55
CA ARG A 395 -19.54 -32.54 -11.99
C ARG A 395 -19.06 -31.09 -11.98
N VAL A 396 -19.75 -30.24 -11.24
CA VAL A 396 -19.48 -28.80 -11.11
C VAL A 396 -19.19 -28.47 -9.66
N SER A 397 -18.31 -27.49 -9.44
CA SER A 397 -17.96 -26.96 -8.13
C SER A 397 -19.19 -26.34 -7.46
N PRO A 398 -19.51 -26.73 -6.22
CA PRO A 398 -20.59 -26.10 -5.45
C PRO A 398 -20.44 -24.58 -5.29
N ILE A 399 -19.20 -24.07 -5.36
CA ILE A 399 -18.89 -22.65 -5.11
C ILE A 399 -18.81 -21.87 -6.41
N THR A 400 -18.05 -22.38 -7.40
CA THR A 400 -17.72 -21.61 -8.62
C THR A 400 -18.59 -21.97 -9.82
N GLY A 401 -19.34 -23.08 -9.75
CA GLY A 401 -20.06 -23.65 -10.89
C GLY A 401 -19.14 -24.20 -11.99
N GLN A 402 -17.82 -24.15 -11.83
CA GLN A 402 -16.86 -24.64 -12.82
C GLN A 402 -16.71 -26.17 -12.77
N PRO A 403 -16.35 -26.85 -13.87
CA PRO A 403 -16.15 -28.29 -13.88
C PRO A 403 -15.07 -28.76 -12.89
N ILE A 404 -15.40 -29.80 -12.10
CA ILE A 404 -14.45 -30.47 -11.20
C ILE A 404 -13.61 -31.44 -12.05
N VAL A 405 -12.29 -31.18 -12.15
CA VAL A 405 -11.35 -31.89 -13.04
C VAL A 405 -11.27 -33.38 -12.71
N HIS A 406 -11.24 -33.71 -11.41
CA HIS A 406 -11.22 -35.09 -10.93
C HIS A 406 -11.98 -35.23 -9.60
N GLN A 407 -12.49 -36.43 -9.36
CA GLN A 407 -13.27 -36.78 -8.16
C GLN A 407 -12.39 -37.17 -6.95
N GLN A 408 -11.07 -37.17 -7.11
CA GLN A 408 -10.17 -37.44 -6.00
C GLN A 408 -10.24 -36.29 -4.98
N LEU A 409 -10.52 -36.64 -3.73
CA LEU A 409 -10.56 -35.74 -2.58
C LEU A 409 -9.28 -35.89 -1.77
N ILE A 410 -8.68 -34.77 -1.37
CA ILE A 410 -7.44 -34.74 -0.59
C ILE A 410 -7.79 -34.35 0.86
N PRO A 411 -7.54 -35.19 1.87
CA PRO A 411 -7.81 -34.84 3.27
C PRO A 411 -7.03 -33.58 3.71
N ASN A 412 -7.71 -32.59 4.29
CA ASN A 412 -7.09 -31.38 4.84
C ASN A 412 -6.82 -31.55 6.33
N LEU A 413 -5.79 -32.33 6.65
CA LEU A 413 -5.43 -32.67 8.03
C LEU A 413 -5.06 -31.44 8.86
N SER A 414 -4.45 -30.43 8.22
CA SER A 414 -4.08 -29.16 8.85
C SER A 414 -5.31 -28.41 9.33
N LEU A 415 -6.31 -28.21 8.48
CA LEU A 415 -7.54 -27.52 8.87
C LEU A 415 -8.31 -28.30 9.94
N ARG A 416 -8.34 -29.63 9.84
CA ARG A 416 -8.95 -30.49 10.86
C ARG A 416 -8.34 -30.27 12.24
N SER A 417 -7.01 -30.24 12.33
CA SER A 417 -6.31 -29.98 13.60
C SER A 417 -6.66 -28.59 14.17
N VAL A 418 -6.72 -27.56 13.31
CA VAL A 418 -7.07 -26.20 13.71
C VAL A 418 -8.52 -26.11 14.22
N ILE A 419 -9.47 -26.75 13.54
CA ILE A 419 -10.87 -26.81 13.98
C ILE A 419 -10.99 -27.52 15.33
N GLN A 420 -10.29 -28.65 15.51
CA GLN A 420 -10.29 -29.39 16.77
C GLN A 420 -9.67 -28.60 17.93
N ASP A 421 -8.59 -27.86 17.66
CA ASP A 421 -7.97 -26.95 18.64
C ASP A 421 -8.92 -25.82 19.02
N HIS A 422 -9.59 -25.20 18.06
CA HIS A 422 -10.58 -24.13 18.30
C HIS A 422 -11.78 -24.64 19.10
N ALA A 423 -12.32 -25.82 18.75
CA ALA A 423 -13.41 -26.46 19.50
C ALA A 423 -13.01 -26.78 20.95
N ARG A 424 -11.76 -27.23 21.19
CA ARG A 424 -11.23 -27.45 22.54
C ARG A 424 -11.16 -26.14 23.33
N ARG A 425 -10.63 -25.06 22.75
CA ARG A 425 -10.52 -23.75 23.43
C ARG A 425 -11.89 -23.17 23.81
N ASN A 426 -12.88 -23.29 22.93
CA ASN A 426 -14.21 -22.74 23.18
C ASN A 426 -15.06 -23.60 24.14
N GLN A 427 -14.73 -24.88 24.34
CA GLN A 427 -15.37 -25.73 25.35
C GLN A 427 -14.94 -25.42 26.79
N TYR A 428 -13.81 -24.74 27.00
CA TYR A 428 -13.34 -24.31 28.32
C TYR A 428 -13.80 -22.90 28.72
N SER A 429 -14.66 -22.25 27.93
CA SER A 429 -15.07 -20.85 28.15
C SER A 429 -16.37 -20.66 28.95
N PHE A 430 -16.91 -21.70 29.60
CA PHE A 430 -18.09 -21.57 30.46
C PHE A 430 -17.80 -22.15 31.86
N SER A 431 -17.33 -21.29 32.77
CA SER A 431 -17.39 -21.47 34.23
C SER A 431 -17.45 -20.11 34.89
#